data_AF-A0A6N6LNW1-F1
#
_entry.id   AF-A0A6N6LNW1-F1
#
_cell.length_a   1.000
_cell.length_b   1.000
_cell.length_c   1.000
_cell.angle_alpha   90.00
_cell.angle_beta   90.00
_cell.angle_gamma   90.00
#
_symmetry.space_group_name_H-M   'P 1'
#
loop_
_entity.id
_entity.type
_entity.pdbx_description
1 polymer ?
#
loop_
_entity_poly.entity_id
_entity_poly.type
_entity_poly.pdbx_seq_one_letter_code
_entity_poly.pdbx_strand_id
1 'polypeptide(L)'
;MKKDLRDLAKQTISEVELHEAKRKSELELKEENKKKEELRLKEERLRKEQIQRLEEEAKKAESVKKEIQLENPILPKIEDEIQVLESEILNPSITEQVQVSKEDMFLRNLRERILVLFEGLNSVEKDQLEQRLQLTTNFLEFLLANIEDKLKD
;
A
#
# COMPACT_ATOMS: atom_id res chain seq x y z
N MET A 1 -74.57 13.26 25.50
CA MET A 1 -74.70 12.18 24.50
C MET A 1 -74.16 10.91 25.12
N LYS A 2 -74.93 9.83 25.18
CA LYS A 2 -74.43 8.51 25.61
C LYS A 2 -73.75 7.88 24.40
N LYS A 3 -72.48 7.47 24.51
CA LYS A 3 -71.81 6.68 23.46
C LYS A 3 -72.52 5.33 23.38
N ASP A 4 -72.98 4.94 22.19
CA ASP A 4 -73.56 3.63 21.99
C ASP A 4 -72.47 2.56 22.02
N LEU A 5 -72.81 1.34 22.43
CA LEU A 5 -71.87 0.22 22.55
C LEU A 5 -71.07 -0.01 21.24
N ARG A 6 -71.68 0.26 20.09
CA ARG A 6 -71.04 0.19 18.77
C ARG A 6 -69.94 1.22 18.59
N ASP A 7 -70.08 2.43 19.13
CA ASP A 7 -69.08 3.49 19.01
C ASP A 7 -67.89 3.23 19.93
N LEU A 8 -68.14 2.66 21.11
CA LEU A 8 -67.08 2.22 22.01
C LEU A 8 -66.29 1.06 21.40
N ALA A 9 -66.97 0.06 20.82
CA ALA A 9 -66.31 -1.05 20.14
C ALA A 9 -65.43 -0.60 18.97
N LYS A 10 -65.92 0.35 18.14
CA LYS A 10 -65.12 0.93 17.05
C LYS A 10 -63.89 1.67 17.56
N GLN A 11 -64.03 2.47 18.63
CA GLN A 11 -62.89 3.16 19.21
C GLN A 11 -61.85 2.17 19.75
N THR A 12 -62.27 1.13 20.47
CA THR A 12 -61.36 0.12 21.00
C THR A 12 -60.63 -0.63 19.87
N ILE A 13 -61.33 -0.98 18.78
CA ILE A 13 -60.70 -1.64 17.62
C ILE A 13 -59.65 -0.72 16.99
N SER A 14 -59.97 0.56 16.74
CA SER A 14 -59.01 1.51 16.17
C SER A 14 -57.81 1.79 17.08
N GLU A 15 -57.99 1.81 18.41
CA GLU A 15 -56.89 1.92 19.36
C GLU A 15 -55.97 0.69 19.34
N VAL A 16 -56.54 -0.51 19.23
CA VAL A 16 -55.78 -1.77 19.11
C VAL A 16 -55.02 -1.82 17.79
N GLU A 17 -55.65 -1.48 16.67
CA GLU A 17 -55.01 -1.42 15.36
C GLU A 17 -53.84 -0.42 15.34
N LEU A 18 -54.02 0.76 15.95
CA LEU A 18 -52.96 1.76 16.06
C LEU A 18 -51.79 1.25 16.92
N HIS A 19 -52.08 0.54 18.01
CA HIS A 19 -51.06 -0.03 18.88
C HIS A 19 -50.29 -1.16 18.19
N GLU A 20 -50.97 -2.03 17.44
CA GLU A 20 -50.34 -3.08 16.63
C GLU A 20 -49.47 -2.49 15.51
N ALA A 21 -49.95 -1.45 14.83
CA ALA A 21 -49.18 -0.75 13.80
C ALA A 21 -47.90 -0.11 14.37
N LYS A 22 -47.99 0.54 15.54
CA LYS A 22 -46.82 1.09 16.25
C LYS A 22 -45.83 0.00 16.63
N ARG A 23 -46.31 -1.12 17.19
CA ARG A 23 -45.46 -2.26 17.57
C ARG A 23 -44.74 -2.85 16.37
N LYS A 24 -45.43 -2.99 15.24
CA LYS A 24 -44.82 -3.49 13.98
C LYS A 24 -43.72 -2.55 13.50
N SER A 25 -43.98 -1.24 13.48
CA SER A 25 -42.99 -0.23 13.10
C SER A 25 -41.75 -0.23 14.02
N GLU A 26 -41.94 -0.39 15.33
CA GLU A 26 -40.82 -0.52 16.29
C GLU A 26 -39.97 -1.78 16.06
N LEU A 27 -40.60 -2.90 15.69
CA LEU A 27 -39.90 -4.13 15.37
C LEU A 27 -39.07 -3.99 14.09
N GLU A 28 -39.65 -3.41 13.04
CA GLU A 28 -38.94 -3.13 11.78
C GLU A 28 -37.73 -2.20 12.02
N LEU A 29 -37.90 -1.14 12.83
CA LEU A 29 -36.80 -0.25 13.19
C LEU A 29 -35.70 -0.95 14.00
N LYS A 30 -36.07 -1.88 14.90
CA LYS A 30 -35.10 -2.68 15.66
C LYS A 30 -34.32 -3.63 14.75
N GLU A 31 -34.97 -4.26 13.77
CA GLU A 31 -34.31 -5.12 12.80
C GLU A 31 -33.37 -4.33 11.88
N GLU A 32 -33.78 -3.15 11.41
CA GLU A 32 -32.94 -2.27 10.61
C GLU A 32 -31.69 -1.83 11.38
N ASN A 33 -31.85 -1.40 12.63
CA ASN A 33 -30.74 -1.01 13.50
C ASN A 33 -29.79 -2.18 13.77
N LYS A 34 -30.32 -3.38 14.00
CA LYS A 34 -29.49 -4.59 14.17
C LYS A 34 -28.67 -4.88 12.91
N LYS A 35 -29.30 -4.82 11.74
CA LYS A 35 -28.62 -5.04 10.45
C LYS A 35 -27.54 -3.99 10.19
N LYS A 36 -27.80 -2.73 10.54
CA LYS A 36 -26.83 -1.62 10.43
C LYS A 36 -25.62 -1.85 11.34
N GLU A 37 -25.83 -2.32 12.56
CA GLU A 37 -24.74 -2.61 13.50
C GLU A 37 -23.90 -3.82 13.06
N GLU A 38 -24.54 -4.87 12.53
CA GLU A 38 -23.84 -6.02 11.95
C GLU A 38 -22.99 -5.63 10.73
N LEU A 39 -23.50 -4.76 9.87
CA LEU A 39 -22.73 -4.17 8.75
C LEU A 39 -21.52 -3.38 9.26
N ARG A 40 -21.71 -2.51 10.26
CA ARG A 40 -20.62 -1.72 10.85
C ARG A 40 -19.52 -2.62 11.42
N LEU A 41 -19.90 -3.69 12.12
CA LEU A 41 -18.95 -4.65 12.69
C LEU A 41 -18.18 -5.41 11.60
N LYS A 42 -18.85 -5.76 10.49
CA LYS A 42 -18.21 -6.43 9.35
C LYS A 42 -17.20 -5.51 8.66
N GLU A 43 -17.53 -4.24 8.46
CA GLU A 43 -16.62 -3.23 7.92
C GLU A 43 -15.40 -3.00 8.83
N GLU A 44 -15.60 -2.94 10.14
CA GLU A 44 -14.52 -2.78 11.11
C GLU A 44 -13.56 -3.99 11.09
N ARG A 45 -14.10 -5.22 11.00
CA ARG A 45 -13.30 -6.44 10.86
C ARG A 45 -12.48 -6.42 9.57
N LEU A 46 -13.09 -6.04 8.45
CA LEU A 46 -12.40 -5.96 7.17
C LEU A 46 -11.27 -4.91 7.21
N ARG A 47 -11.51 -3.74 7.81
CA ARG A 47 -10.47 -2.73 8.03
C ARG A 47 -9.32 -3.26 8.87
N LYS A 48 -9.62 -3.95 9.98
CA LYS A 48 -8.59 -4.53 10.86
C LYS A 48 -7.75 -5.58 10.12
N GLU A 49 -8.37 -6.43 9.31
CA GLU A 49 -7.67 -7.43 8.50
C GLU A 49 -6.77 -6.77 7.44
N GLN A 50 -7.24 -5.71 6.77
CA GLN A 50 -6.43 -4.95 5.81
C GLN A 50 -5.21 -4.31 6.49
N ILE A 51 -5.40 -3.69 7.66
CA ILE A 51 -4.30 -3.09 8.43
C ILE A 51 -3.28 -4.17 8.82
N GLN A 52 -3.73 -5.33 9.31
CA GLN A 52 -2.84 -6.42 9.68
C GLN A 52 -2.02 -6.93 8.49
N ARG A 53 -2.64 -7.09 7.31
CA ARG A 53 -1.91 -7.47 6.08
C ARG A 53 -0.85 -6.44 5.69
N LEU A 54 -1.19 -5.15 5.75
CA LEU A 54 -0.24 -4.06 5.47
C LEU A 54 0.91 -4.02 6.47
N GLU A 55 0.66 -4.29 7.76
CA GLU A 55 1.70 -4.38 8.79
C GLU A 55 2.63 -5.58 8.57
N GLU A 56 2.09 -6.74 8.19
CA GLU A 56 2.89 -7.93 7.83
C GLU A 56 3.73 -7.69 6.58
N GLU A 57 3.19 -7.00 5.58
CA GLU A 57 3.89 -6.63 4.35
C GLU A 57 4.99 -5.60 4.63
N ALA A 58 4.72 -4.60 5.49
CA ALA A 58 5.73 -3.64 5.94
C ALA A 58 6.88 -4.33 6.70
N LYS A 59 6.57 -5.28 7.60
CA LYS A 59 7.58 -6.09 8.30
C LYS A 59 8.41 -6.94 7.34
N LYS A 60 7.78 -7.55 6.32
CA LYS A 60 8.49 -8.30 5.28
C LYS A 60 9.40 -7.40 4.44
N ALA A 61 8.94 -6.22 4.06
CA ALA A 61 9.75 -5.24 3.37
C ALA A 61 10.95 -4.77 4.22
N GLU A 62 10.77 -4.63 5.53
CA GLU A 62 11.84 -4.28 6.46
C GLU A 62 12.84 -5.42 6.68
N SER A 63 12.40 -6.68 6.73
CA SER A 63 13.31 -7.83 6.77
C SER A 63 14.13 -7.98 5.48
N VAL A 64 13.53 -7.74 4.31
CA VAL A 64 14.25 -7.72 3.02
C VAL A 64 15.26 -6.57 2.99
N LYS A 65 14.91 -5.38 3.52
CA LYS A 65 15.86 -4.27 3.70
C LYS A 65 17.02 -4.63 4.64
N LYS A 66 16.78 -5.45 5.68
CA LYS A 66 17.81 -5.90 6.62
C LYS A 66 18.73 -6.97 6.04
N GLU A 67 18.20 -7.93 5.27
CA GLU A 67 19.01 -8.90 4.52
C GLU A 67 19.92 -8.19 3.51
N ILE A 68 19.43 -7.16 2.82
CA ILE A 68 20.26 -6.34 1.89
C ILE A 68 21.37 -5.57 2.64
N GLN A 69 21.17 -5.21 3.91
CA GLN A 69 22.16 -4.49 4.73
C GLN A 69 23.21 -5.39 5.38
N LEU A 70 22.98 -6.70 5.53
CA LEU A 70 23.88 -7.63 6.22
C LEU A 70 24.98 -8.20 5.31
N GLU A 71 24.86 -8.10 3.99
CA GLU A 71 25.88 -8.61 3.06
C GLU A 71 26.91 -7.58 2.58
N ASN A 72 26.82 -6.29 2.92
CA ASN A 72 27.91 -5.32 2.65
C ASN A 72 27.85 -4.09 3.58
N PRO A 73 28.71 -3.98 4.61
CA PRO A 73 28.96 -2.69 5.23
C PRO A 73 29.99 -1.94 4.36
N ILE A 74 29.52 -1.18 3.38
CA ILE A 74 30.34 -0.18 2.71
C ILE A 74 29.56 1.14 2.72
N LEU A 75 29.57 1.80 3.89
CA LEU A 75 29.71 3.25 3.89
C LEU A 75 31.21 3.56 3.94
N PRO A 76 31.76 4.18 2.89
CA PRO A 76 32.83 5.13 3.00
C PRO A 76 32.24 6.50 2.60
N LYS A 77 32.27 7.41 3.56
CA LYS A 77 32.55 8.84 3.37
C LYS A 77 32.35 9.36 1.94
N ILE A 78 31.23 10.05 1.74
CA ILE A 78 30.70 10.64 0.51
C ILE A 78 31.59 11.77 -0.10
N GLU A 79 32.83 11.99 0.35
CA GLU A 79 33.58 13.20 0.01
C GLU A 79 34.94 12.99 -0.70
N ASP A 80 35.50 11.77 -0.73
CA ASP A 80 36.85 11.55 -1.29
C ASP A 80 36.87 10.90 -2.69
N GLU A 81 35.77 10.34 -3.20
CA GLU A 81 35.76 9.57 -4.47
C GLU A 81 35.57 10.42 -5.74
N ILE A 82 35.32 11.73 -5.62
CA ILE A 82 35.24 12.61 -6.81
C ILE A 82 36.65 12.86 -7.42
N GLN A 83 37.75 12.54 -6.72
CA GLN A 83 39.12 12.79 -7.19
C GLN A 83 39.86 11.58 -7.80
N VAL A 84 39.28 10.37 -7.84
CA VAL A 84 40.02 9.16 -8.26
C VAL A 84 39.94 8.91 -9.79
N LEU A 85 39.18 9.72 -10.54
CA LEU A 85 38.96 9.52 -11.98
C LEU A 85 40.16 9.88 -12.89
N GLU A 86 41.32 10.32 -12.37
CA GLU A 86 42.47 10.70 -13.22
C GLU A 86 43.85 10.14 -12.84
N SER A 87 44.03 9.33 -11.78
CA SER A 87 45.39 8.94 -11.34
C SER A 87 45.77 7.45 -11.34
N GLU A 88 44.90 6.52 -11.73
CA GLU A 88 45.25 5.08 -11.72
C GLU A 88 45.84 4.55 -13.03
N ILE A 89 46.78 5.29 -13.60
CA ILE A 89 47.83 4.70 -14.44
C ILE A 89 49.05 4.55 -13.53
N LEU A 90 49.57 3.32 -13.38
CA LEU A 90 50.85 2.94 -12.75
C LEU A 90 50.76 2.23 -11.39
N ASN A 91 50.11 1.05 -11.32
CA ASN A 91 50.59 0.01 -10.39
C ASN A 91 50.26 -1.42 -10.88
N PRO A 92 51.24 -2.17 -11.42
CA PRO A 92 51.01 -3.51 -11.98
C PRO A 92 50.93 -4.64 -10.95
N SER A 93 50.88 -4.36 -9.63
CA SER A 93 50.82 -5.38 -8.57
C SER A 93 49.44 -5.52 -7.89
N ILE A 94 48.43 -4.76 -8.34
CA ILE A 94 47.02 -4.88 -7.92
C ILE A 94 46.18 -5.41 -9.09
N THR A 95 46.73 -6.35 -9.87
CA THR A 95 46.09 -6.85 -11.10
C THR A 95 45.52 -8.26 -10.96
N GLU A 96 45.51 -8.85 -9.77
CA GLU A 96 45.04 -10.24 -9.56
C GLU A 96 43.78 -10.42 -8.70
N GLN A 97 43.21 -9.37 -8.08
CA GLN A 97 42.04 -9.55 -7.19
C GLN A 97 40.80 -8.68 -7.47
N VAL A 98 40.81 -7.87 -8.53
CA VAL A 98 39.63 -7.07 -8.88
C VAL A 98 39.42 -7.09 -10.40
N GLN A 99 39.34 -8.29 -10.99
CA GLN A 99 38.61 -8.45 -12.24
C GLN A 99 37.12 -8.33 -11.91
N VAL A 100 36.62 -7.11 -11.66
CA VAL A 100 35.17 -6.89 -11.59
C VAL A 100 34.62 -7.31 -12.95
N SER A 101 33.81 -8.36 -12.96
CA SER A 101 33.20 -8.80 -14.20
C SER A 101 32.32 -7.68 -14.74
N LYS A 102 32.17 -7.59 -16.06
CA LYS A 102 31.23 -6.62 -16.67
C LYS A 102 29.82 -6.79 -16.11
N GLU A 103 29.46 -8.00 -15.73
CA GLU A 103 28.20 -8.35 -15.09
C GLU A 103 28.09 -7.77 -13.68
N ASP A 104 29.13 -7.86 -12.84
CA ASP A 104 29.13 -7.26 -11.50
C ASP A 104 28.96 -5.73 -11.56
N MET A 105 29.64 -5.06 -12.51
CA MET A 105 29.45 -3.62 -12.71
C MET A 105 28.03 -3.30 -13.17
N PHE A 106 27.47 -4.08 -14.10
CA PHE A 106 26.10 -3.90 -14.56
C PHE A 106 25.09 -4.07 -13.42
N LEU A 107 25.22 -5.13 -12.62
CA LEU A 107 24.33 -5.43 -11.50
C LEU A 107 24.42 -4.37 -10.39
N ARG A 108 25.63 -3.88 -10.07
CA ARG A 108 25.80 -2.76 -9.13
C ARG A 108 25.06 -1.51 -9.61
N ASN A 109 25.26 -1.11 -10.87
CA ASN A 109 24.59 0.04 -11.44
C ASN A 109 23.06 -0.13 -11.50
N LEU A 110 22.58 -1.33 -11.82
CA LEU A 110 21.15 -1.64 -11.83
C LEU A 110 20.56 -1.56 -10.43
N ARG A 111 21.23 -2.11 -9.42
CA ARG A 111 20.81 -2.04 -8.02
C ARG A 111 20.66 -0.59 -7.53
N GLU A 112 21.66 0.25 -7.76
CA GLU A 112 21.60 1.67 -7.34
C GLU A 112 20.41 2.40 -7.97
N ARG A 113 20.16 2.17 -9.27
CA ARG A 113 19.02 2.76 -9.98
C ARG A 113 17.68 2.30 -9.38
N ILE A 114 17.55 1.01 -9.05
CA ILE A 114 16.33 0.47 -8.42
C ILE A 114 16.12 1.05 -7.01
N LEU A 115 17.19 1.18 -6.22
CA LEU A 115 17.11 1.76 -4.88
C LEU A 115 16.64 3.22 -4.91
N VAL A 116 17.21 4.03 -5.81
CA VAL A 116 16.79 5.44 -6.00
C VAL A 116 15.33 5.54 -6.45
N LEU A 117 14.85 4.64 -7.33
CA LEU A 117 13.44 4.60 -7.71
C LEU A 117 12.54 4.31 -6.50
N PHE A 118 12.91 3.36 -5.65
CA PHE A 118 12.15 3.06 -4.44
C PHE A 118 12.19 4.21 -3.43
N GLU A 119 13.33 4.85 -3.22
CA GLU A 119 13.42 6.04 -2.38
C GLU A 119 12.48 7.14 -2.90
N GLY A 120 12.55 7.42 -4.20
CA GLY A 120 11.73 8.45 -4.84
C GLY A 120 10.24 8.16 -4.89
N LEU A 121 9.81 6.90 -4.75
CA LEU A 121 8.39 6.52 -4.60
C LEU A 121 7.94 6.63 -3.13
N ASN A 122 8.79 6.21 -2.19
CA ASN A 122 8.48 6.23 -0.76
C ASN A 122 8.57 7.64 -0.16
N SER A 123 9.26 8.58 -0.80
CA SER A 123 9.40 9.97 -0.34
C SER A 123 8.23 10.87 -0.71
N VAL A 124 7.26 10.39 -1.51
CA VAL A 124 6.17 11.22 -2.06
C VAL A 124 4.95 11.17 -1.17
N GLU A 125 4.31 12.32 -0.98
CA GLU A 125 3.05 12.44 -0.24
C GLU A 125 1.92 11.63 -0.91
N LYS A 126 0.97 11.12 -0.11
CA LYS A 126 -0.10 10.24 -0.62
C LYS A 126 -0.91 10.87 -1.76
N ASP A 127 -1.12 12.18 -1.70
CA ASP A 127 -1.92 12.92 -2.69
C ASP A 127 -1.22 13.04 -4.06
N GLN A 128 0.11 12.83 -4.09
CA GLN A 128 0.93 12.86 -5.31
C GLN A 128 1.41 11.46 -5.74
N LEU A 129 1.11 10.42 -4.96
CA LEU A 129 1.61 9.07 -5.19
C LEU A 129 1.16 8.51 -6.54
N GLU A 130 -0.10 8.75 -6.93
CA GLU A 130 -0.64 8.28 -8.22
C GLU A 130 0.13 8.89 -9.41
N GLN A 131 0.36 10.20 -9.37
CA GLN A 131 1.11 10.90 -10.42
C GLN A 131 2.56 10.43 -10.49
N ARG A 132 3.18 10.22 -9.32
CA ARG A 132 4.55 9.69 -9.22
C ARG A 132 4.63 8.27 -9.78
N LEU A 133 3.69 7.41 -9.41
CA LEU A 133 3.62 6.02 -9.87
C LEU A 133 3.48 5.99 -11.39
N GLN A 134 2.59 6.79 -11.95
CA GLN A 134 2.41 6.87 -13.40
C GLN A 134 3.67 7.36 -14.12
N LEU A 135 4.37 8.37 -13.59
CA LEU A 135 5.65 8.81 -14.13
C LEU A 135 6.72 7.70 -14.07
N THR A 136 6.81 6.99 -12.94
CA THR A 136 7.74 5.87 -12.77
C THR A 136 7.43 4.74 -13.75
N THR A 137 6.16 4.39 -13.96
CA THR A 137 5.75 3.39 -14.94
C THR A 137 6.17 3.79 -16.35
N ASN A 138 5.86 5.01 -16.79
CA ASN A 138 6.25 5.49 -18.13
C ASN A 138 7.77 5.48 -18.32
N PHE A 139 8.53 5.82 -17.28
CA PHE A 139 9.99 5.75 -17.31
C PHE A 139 10.50 4.31 -17.45
N LEU A 140 9.92 3.36 -16.72
CA LEU A 140 10.28 1.95 -16.81
C LEU A 140 9.94 1.36 -18.19
N GLU A 141 8.79 1.73 -18.76
CA GLU A 141 8.43 1.37 -20.14
C GLU A 141 9.45 1.89 -21.16
N PHE A 142 9.84 3.16 -21.05
CA PHE A 142 10.89 3.73 -21.90
C PHE A 142 12.23 3.00 -21.71
N LEU A 143 12.64 2.72 -20.48
CA LEU A 143 13.86 1.96 -20.23
C LEU A 143 13.81 0.56 -20.83
N LEU A 144 12.67 -0.13 -20.69
CA LEU A 144 12.47 -1.46 -21.24
C LEU A 144 12.58 -1.42 -22.77
N ALA A 145 11.94 -0.45 -23.43
CA ALA A 145 12.06 -0.27 -24.88
C ALA A 145 13.52 -0.04 -25.31
N ASN A 146 14.29 0.77 -24.58
CA ASN A 146 15.72 0.96 -24.87
C ASN A 146 16.55 -0.31 -24.67
N ILE A 147 16.21 -1.13 -23.67
CA ILE A 147 16.88 -2.41 -23.45
C ILE A 147 16.56 -3.36 -24.61
N GLU A 148 15.29 -3.47 -25.00
CA GLU A 148 14.87 -4.28 -26.13
C GLU A 148 15.55 -3.84 -27.43
N ASP A 149 15.67 -2.53 -27.68
CA ASP A 149 16.38 -2.03 -28.86
C ASP A 149 17.87 -2.40 -28.84
N LYS A 150 18.52 -2.39 -27.68
CA LYS A 150 19.92 -2.83 -27.54
C LYS A 150 20.13 -4.35 -27.66
N LEU A 151 19.09 -5.15 -27.41
CA LEU A 151 19.14 -6.62 -27.50
C LEU A 151 18.79 -7.15 -28.90
N LYS A 152 18.25 -6.31 -29.78
CA LYS A 152 17.95 -6.66 -31.18
C LYS A 152 19.20 -6.68 -32.08
N ASP A 153 20.28 -6.07 -31.62
CA ASP A 153 21.62 -6.12 -32.23
C ASP A 153 22.45 -7.29 -31.68
#